data_AF-A0A6J3L2G4-F1
#
_entry.id   AF-A0A6J3L2G4-F1
#
_cell.length_a   1.000
_cell.length_b   1.000
_cell.length_c   1.000
_cell.angle_alpha   90.00
_cell.angle_beta   90.00
_cell.angle_gamma   90.00
#
_symmetry.space_group_name_H-M   'P 1'
#
loop_
_entity.id
_entity.type
_entity.pdbx_description
1 polymer ?
#
loop_
_entity_poly.entity_id
_entity_poly.type
_entity_poly.pdbx_seq_one_letter_code
_entity_poly.pdbx_strand_id
1 'polypeptide(L)'
;MVKLTPDLIQQSMQYINPVKDRELDLRGYKIPTIENLGATLDQFDTIDFSDNDIRKLDGFPLLKRIKTLFFNNNRIVRIGEGLEHCIPNLETLMLTGNMIQELGDLEPLTQLKNLTNLCLLQNPVSAKPQYRQYVVYRFPQLRLLDFRKIKMKEREAAVTYFRSKRGKEMVREIAKKVKTQTSGIPTDKPLTTPEERNKIREAITNTSSLEEVQRLSKLLQAGHVPSEERLQTGNTIPEAMEEEDD
;
A
#
# COMPACT_ATOMS: atom_id res chain seq x y z
N MET A 1 -4.06 6.87 19.50
CA MET A 1 -3.50 6.30 18.27
C MET A 1 -1.99 6.47 18.35
N VAL A 2 -1.22 5.38 18.29
CA VAL A 2 0.24 5.42 18.49
C VAL A 2 0.91 5.35 17.13
N LYS A 3 1.81 6.29 16.83
CA LYS A 3 2.58 6.26 15.58
C LYS A 3 3.62 5.15 15.63
N LEU A 4 3.92 4.53 14.49
CA LEU A 4 4.98 3.53 14.40
C LEU A 4 6.33 4.24 14.28
N THR A 5 6.95 4.56 15.41
CA THR A 5 8.22 5.28 15.45
C THR A 5 9.42 4.31 15.46
N PRO A 6 10.63 4.77 15.07
CA PRO A 6 11.85 3.97 15.23
C PRO A 6 12.08 3.51 16.68
N ASP A 7 11.81 4.38 17.66
CA ASP A 7 11.96 4.05 19.08
C ASP A 7 11.01 2.92 19.51
N LEU A 8 9.76 2.97 19.04
CA LEU A 8 8.79 1.90 19.30
C LEU A 8 9.30 0.56 18.75
N ILE A 9 9.81 0.56 17.51
CA ILE A 9 10.37 -0.65 16.87
C ILE A 9 11.54 -1.21 17.69
N GLN A 10 12.45 -0.35 18.14
CA GLN A 10 13.63 -0.79 18.91
C GLN A 10 13.28 -1.34 20.30
N GLN A 11 12.26 -0.77 20.94
CA GLN A 11 11.81 -1.17 22.28
C GLN A 11 10.84 -2.36 22.25
N SER A 12 10.26 -2.68 21.09
CA SER A 12 9.33 -3.79 20.92
C SER A 12 10.00 -5.14 21.10
N MET A 13 9.21 -6.14 21.48
CA MET A 13 9.72 -7.48 21.75
C MET A 13 10.26 -8.12 20.47
N GLN A 14 11.45 -8.71 20.57
CA GLN A 14 12.14 -9.37 19.47
C GLN A 14 12.61 -10.74 19.94
N TYR A 15 12.24 -11.79 19.23
CA TYR A 15 12.55 -13.16 19.63
C TYR A 15 12.66 -14.11 18.43
N ILE A 16 13.09 -15.34 18.70
CA ILE A 16 13.00 -16.43 17.75
C ILE A 16 11.68 -17.17 17.98
N ASN A 17 10.81 -17.19 16.98
CA ASN A 17 9.48 -17.79 17.10
C ASN A 17 9.54 -19.33 17.00
N PRO A 18 8.42 -20.05 17.22
CA PRO A 18 8.41 -21.52 17.20
C PRO A 18 8.83 -22.17 15.87
N VAL A 19 8.74 -21.45 14.75
CA VAL A 19 9.22 -21.94 13.44
C VAL A 19 10.67 -21.54 13.14
N LYS A 20 11.37 -20.98 14.14
CA LYS A 20 12.78 -20.56 14.12
C LYS A 20 13.06 -19.31 13.27
N ASP A 21 12.04 -18.51 13.01
CA ASP A 21 12.17 -17.22 12.35
C ASP A 21 12.46 -16.11 13.37
N ARG A 22 13.22 -15.09 12.96
CA ARG A 22 13.38 -13.87 13.77
C ARG A 22 12.12 -13.02 13.65
N GLU A 23 11.44 -12.82 14.77
CA GLU A 23 10.14 -12.15 14.82
C GLU A 23 10.21 -10.84 15.60
N LEU A 24 9.57 -9.81 15.04
CA LEU A 24 9.29 -8.54 15.70
C LEU A 24 7.81 -8.49 16.08
N ASP A 25 7.51 -8.32 17.36
CA ASP A 25 6.15 -8.22 17.89
C ASP A 25 5.71 -6.76 17.99
N LEU A 26 4.75 -6.36 17.15
CA LEU A 26 4.13 -5.04 17.14
C LEU A 26 2.63 -5.13 17.48
N ARG A 27 2.21 -6.13 18.24
CA ARG A 27 0.79 -6.34 18.57
C ARG A 27 0.23 -5.29 19.52
N GLY A 28 -1.03 -4.92 19.32
CA GLY A 28 -1.82 -4.20 20.32
C GLY A 28 -1.47 -2.72 20.54
N TYR A 29 -0.58 -2.14 19.72
CA TYR A 29 -0.14 -0.74 19.89
C TYR A 29 -1.13 0.30 19.34
N LYS A 30 -2.24 -0.11 18.71
CA LYS A 30 -3.18 0.80 18.03
C LYS A 30 -2.49 1.64 16.96
N ILE A 31 -1.58 0.99 16.21
CA ILE A 31 -0.84 1.57 15.08
C ILE A 31 -1.84 1.82 13.93
N PRO A 32 -1.90 3.03 13.37
CA PRO A 32 -2.84 3.35 12.30
C PRO A 32 -2.29 3.16 10.89
N THR A 33 -0.97 3.25 10.75
CA THR A 33 -0.26 3.35 9.49
C THR A 33 1.08 2.66 9.64
N ILE A 34 1.48 1.93 8.60
CA ILE A 34 2.81 1.33 8.50
C ILE A 34 3.78 2.41 8.04
N GLU A 35 4.77 2.71 8.85
CA GLU A 35 5.80 3.72 8.59
C GLU A 35 7.09 3.37 9.34
N ASN A 36 8.20 4.01 9.00
CA ASN A 36 9.49 3.91 9.71
C ASN A 36 10.08 2.49 9.85
N LEU A 37 9.60 1.50 9.08
CA LEU A 37 10.12 0.13 9.11
C LEU A 37 11.57 0.00 8.65
N GLY A 38 12.20 1.07 8.14
CA GLY A 38 13.64 1.11 7.89
C GLY A 38 14.46 0.91 9.16
N ALA A 39 13.90 1.28 10.33
CA ALA A 39 14.52 1.05 11.64
C ALA A 39 14.69 -0.44 11.98
N THR A 40 14.00 -1.34 11.27
CA THR A 40 14.17 -2.80 11.44
C THR A 40 15.47 -3.33 10.83
N LEU A 41 16.13 -2.54 9.98
CA LEU A 41 17.37 -2.88 9.29
C LEU A 41 17.31 -4.22 8.51
N ASP A 42 16.12 -4.59 8.01
CA ASP A 42 15.87 -5.82 7.25
C ASP A 42 16.31 -7.11 7.97
N GLN A 43 16.22 -7.10 9.31
CA GLN A 43 16.73 -8.19 10.15
C GLN A 43 15.71 -9.28 10.51
N PHE A 44 14.43 -9.06 10.22
CA PHE A 44 13.34 -9.96 10.63
C PHE A 44 12.81 -10.78 9.47
N ASP A 45 12.51 -12.04 9.76
CA ASP A 45 11.82 -12.95 8.85
C ASP A 45 10.29 -12.79 9.00
N THR A 46 9.83 -12.44 10.21
CA THR A 46 8.42 -12.28 10.57
C THR A 46 8.17 -10.95 11.28
N ILE A 47 7.07 -10.27 10.95
CA ILE A 47 6.56 -9.14 11.76
C ILE A 47 5.08 -9.39 12.08
N ASP A 48 4.72 -9.28 13.36
CA ASP A 48 3.34 -9.40 13.82
C ASP A 48 2.73 -8.03 14.12
N PHE A 49 1.80 -7.61 13.28
CA PHE A 49 0.99 -6.38 13.42
C PHE A 49 -0.43 -6.66 13.94
N SER A 50 -0.70 -7.83 14.51
CA SER A 50 -2.05 -8.18 14.94
C SER A 50 -2.61 -7.21 15.99
N ASP A 51 -3.92 -7.03 16.01
CA ASP A 51 -4.64 -6.19 16.99
C ASP A 51 -4.22 -4.70 16.93
N ASN A 52 -4.09 -4.15 15.73
CA ASN A 52 -3.82 -2.74 15.47
C ASN A 52 -4.97 -2.06 14.70
N ASP A 53 -4.82 -0.77 14.37
CA ASP A 53 -5.83 0.02 13.68
C ASP A 53 -5.44 0.32 12.21
N ILE A 54 -4.60 -0.52 11.61
CA ILE A 54 -4.02 -0.29 10.28
C ILE A 54 -5.11 -0.37 9.21
N ARG A 55 -5.18 0.66 8.35
CA ARG A 55 -6.23 0.77 7.32
C ARG A 55 -5.76 0.44 5.90
N LYS A 56 -4.46 0.51 5.65
CA LYS A 56 -3.87 0.29 4.34
C LYS A 56 -2.62 -0.57 4.48
N LEU A 57 -2.50 -1.57 3.62
CA LEU A 57 -1.32 -2.42 3.51
C LEU A 57 -0.35 -1.79 2.50
N ASP A 58 0.48 -0.87 2.97
CA ASP A 58 1.50 -0.14 2.21
C ASP A 58 2.60 0.38 3.14
N GLY A 59 3.40 1.37 2.71
CA GLY A 59 4.36 2.06 3.60
C GLY A 59 5.62 1.25 3.94
N PHE A 60 5.82 0.09 3.32
CA PHE A 60 7.03 -0.72 3.50
C PHE A 60 8.22 -0.11 2.75
N PRO A 61 9.41 -0.04 3.37
CA PRO A 61 10.67 0.12 2.65
C PRO A 61 11.06 -1.22 1.98
N LEU A 62 12.21 -1.24 1.30
CA LEU A 62 12.77 -2.49 0.78
C LEU A 62 13.23 -3.39 1.93
N LEU A 63 12.51 -4.48 2.17
CA LEU A 63 12.76 -5.50 3.18
C LEU A 63 12.81 -6.87 2.49
N LYS A 64 14.03 -7.33 2.18
CA LYS A 64 14.26 -8.57 1.43
C LYS A 64 14.15 -9.81 2.31
N ARG A 65 14.32 -9.67 3.62
CA ARG A 65 14.31 -10.81 4.55
C ARG A 65 12.92 -11.24 4.96
N ILE A 66 11.95 -10.32 4.96
CA ILE A 66 10.58 -10.61 5.41
C ILE A 66 9.93 -11.68 4.53
N LYS A 67 9.42 -12.72 5.20
CA LYS A 67 8.67 -13.84 4.60
C LYS A 67 7.26 -13.95 5.13
N THR A 68 7.02 -13.54 6.38
CA THR A 68 5.73 -13.69 7.04
C THR A 68 5.26 -12.37 7.64
N LEU A 69 4.01 -12.01 7.34
CA LEU A 69 3.34 -10.85 7.92
C LEU A 69 1.99 -11.26 8.52
N PHE A 70 1.80 -10.95 9.80
CA PHE A 70 0.52 -11.09 10.48
C PHE A 70 -0.14 -9.73 10.62
N PHE A 71 -1.36 -9.61 10.11
CA PHE A 71 -2.21 -8.41 10.20
C PHE A 71 -3.59 -8.77 10.75
N ASN A 72 -3.66 -9.76 11.66
CA ASN A 72 -4.96 -10.20 12.18
C ASN A 72 -5.64 -9.05 12.94
N ASN A 73 -6.96 -8.97 12.89
CA ASN A 73 -7.76 -8.01 13.65
C ASN A 73 -7.30 -6.55 13.44
N ASN A 74 -7.15 -6.15 12.18
CA ASN A 74 -6.87 -4.78 11.78
C ASN A 74 -8.08 -4.19 11.05
N ARG A 75 -7.92 -3.00 10.46
CA ARG A 75 -8.97 -2.30 9.72
C ARG A 75 -8.63 -2.15 8.24
N ILE A 76 -7.85 -3.08 7.67
CA ILE A 76 -7.33 -2.95 6.31
C ILE A 76 -8.49 -2.98 5.32
N VAL A 77 -8.66 -1.89 4.58
CA VAL A 77 -9.65 -1.76 3.50
C VAL A 77 -8.95 -1.79 2.14
N ARG A 78 -7.67 -1.40 2.08
CA ARG A 78 -6.93 -1.20 0.84
C ARG A 78 -5.55 -1.83 0.87
N ILE A 79 -5.13 -2.34 -0.27
CA ILE A 79 -3.79 -2.87 -0.50
C ILE A 79 -3.07 -1.92 -1.46
N GLY A 80 -1.86 -1.51 -1.11
CA GLY A 80 -1.04 -0.66 -1.97
C GLY A 80 -0.53 -1.40 -3.20
N GLU A 81 -0.31 -0.66 -4.28
CA GLU A 81 0.40 -1.15 -5.47
C GLU A 81 1.91 -1.19 -5.22
N GLY A 82 2.65 -2.01 -5.98
CA GLY A 82 4.11 -2.04 -5.95
C GLY A 82 4.73 -2.73 -4.73
N LEU A 83 3.96 -3.51 -3.97
CA LEU A 83 4.45 -4.26 -2.81
C LEU A 83 5.58 -5.23 -3.18
N GLU A 84 5.60 -5.74 -4.42
CA GLU A 84 6.66 -6.59 -4.95
C GLU A 84 8.04 -5.91 -4.98
N HIS A 85 8.08 -4.57 -5.00
CA HIS A 85 9.34 -3.82 -4.94
C HIS A 85 9.80 -3.59 -3.50
N CYS A 86 8.90 -3.64 -2.52
CA CYS A 86 9.21 -3.42 -1.11
C CYS A 86 9.47 -4.72 -0.37
N ILE A 87 8.62 -5.73 -0.56
CA ILE A 87 8.65 -7.03 0.16
C ILE A 87 8.68 -8.20 -0.84
N PRO A 88 9.73 -8.30 -1.68
CA PRO A 88 9.78 -9.23 -2.81
C PRO A 88 9.71 -10.72 -2.42
N ASN A 89 10.12 -11.04 -1.20
CA ASN A 89 10.22 -12.42 -0.71
C ASN A 89 9.09 -12.81 0.25
N LEU A 90 7.99 -12.05 0.28
CA LEU A 90 6.84 -12.39 1.13
C LEU A 90 6.23 -13.73 0.69
N GLU A 91 6.14 -14.67 1.63
CA GLU A 91 5.59 -16.02 1.42
C GLU A 91 4.22 -16.21 2.08
N THR A 92 4.01 -15.58 3.23
CA THR A 92 2.84 -15.78 4.08
C THR A 92 2.24 -14.43 4.50
N LEU A 93 0.96 -14.22 4.18
CA LEU A 93 0.21 -13.02 4.56
C LEU A 93 -1.10 -13.40 5.24
N MET A 94 -1.22 -13.07 6.52
CA MET A 94 -2.42 -13.32 7.31
C MET A 94 -3.21 -12.03 7.50
N LEU A 95 -4.39 -11.95 6.90
CA LEU A 95 -5.28 -10.78 6.94
C LEU A 95 -6.61 -11.10 7.64
N THR A 96 -6.63 -12.08 8.55
CA THR A 96 -7.86 -12.49 9.25
C THR A 96 -8.49 -11.31 9.98
N GLY A 97 -9.81 -11.13 9.88
CA GLY A 97 -10.52 -10.09 10.64
C GLY A 97 -10.16 -8.67 10.18
N ASN A 98 -10.21 -8.42 8.87
CA ASN A 98 -10.01 -7.11 8.26
C ASN A 98 -11.25 -6.67 7.45
N MET A 99 -11.15 -5.55 6.73
CA MET A 99 -12.26 -4.89 6.05
C MET A 99 -12.09 -4.83 4.53
N ILE A 100 -11.44 -5.84 3.94
CA ILE A 100 -11.31 -5.95 2.47
C ILE A 100 -12.67 -6.37 1.88
N GLN A 101 -13.19 -5.59 0.94
CA GLN A 101 -14.59 -5.70 0.52
C GLN A 101 -14.78 -6.38 -0.83
N GLU A 102 -14.03 -5.97 -1.85
CA GLU A 102 -14.22 -6.44 -3.22
C GLU A 102 -13.09 -7.37 -3.66
N LEU A 103 -13.42 -8.29 -4.58
CA LEU A 103 -12.44 -9.22 -5.15
C LEU A 103 -11.29 -8.50 -5.86
N GLY A 104 -11.58 -7.33 -6.45
CA GLY A 104 -10.59 -6.53 -7.16
C GLY A 104 -9.62 -5.80 -6.24
N ASP A 105 -9.93 -5.63 -4.95
CA ASP A 105 -9.02 -5.02 -3.97
C ASP A 105 -7.79 -5.90 -3.71
N LEU A 106 -7.86 -7.19 -4.10
CA LEU A 106 -6.78 -8.17 -3.97
C LEU A 106 -5.79 -8.13 -5.13
N GLU A 107 -6.10 -7.43 -6.23
CA GLU A 107 -5.26 -7.38 -7.44
C GLU A 107 -3.78 -7.03 -7.18
N PRO A 108 -3.44 -6.08 -6.30
CA PRO A 108 -2.04 -5.74 -6.03
C PRO A 108 -1.23 -6.92 -5.50
N LEU A 109 -1.83 -7.80 -4.69
CA LEU A 109 -1.15 -8.97 -4.14
C LEU A 109 -0.75 -9.99 -5.21
N THR A 110 -1.34 -9.94 -6.41
CA THR A 110 -1.00 -10.88 -7.51
C THR A 110 0.43 -10.67 -8.04
N GLN A 111 1.04 -9.53 -7.74
CA GLN A 111 2.42 -9.23 -8.11
C GLN A 111 3.45 -9.89 -7.20
N LEU A 112 3.06 -10.26 -5.97
CA LEU A 112 3.92 -10.98 -5.02
C LEU A 112 4.10 -12.44 -5.47
N LYS A 113 5.14 -12.70 -6.26
CA LYS A 113 5.36 -14.02 -6.89
C LYS A 113 5.69 -15.14 -5.91
N ASN A 114 6.25 -14.79 -4.76
CA ASN A 114 6.60 -15.74 -3.70
C ASN A 114 5.46 -16.00 -2.70
N LEU A 115 4.34 -15.28 -2.80
CA LEU A 115 3.22 -15.43 -1.88
C LEU A 115 2.55 -16.81 -2.06
N THR A 116 2.73 -17.72 -1.10
CA THR A 116 2.20 -19.08 -1.16
C THR A 116 1.07 -19.33 -0.16
N ASN A 117 1.00 -18.57 0.93
CA ASN A 117 -0.03 -18.71 1.96
C ASN A 117 -0.76 -17.38 2.17
N LEU A 118 -2.08 -17.39 1.97
CA LEU A 118 -2.94 -16.23 2.17
C LEU A 118 -4.15 -16.62 3.04
N CYS A 119 -4.47 -15.80 4.03
CA CYS A 119 -5.70 -15.93 4.81
C CYS A 119 -6.48 -14.62 4.77
N LEU A 120 -7.73 -14.67 4.33
CA LEU A 120 -8.68 -13.56 4.26
C LEU A 120 -9.97 -13.88 5.02
N LEU A 121 -9.95 -14.89 5.89
CA LEU A 121 -11.08 -15.23 6.76
C LEU A 121 -11.56 -13.99 7.52
N GLN A 122 -12.87 -13.91 7.75
CA GLN A 122 -13.50 -12.77 8.44
C GLN A 122 -13.26 -11.42 7.75
N ASN A 123 -13.05 -11.40 6.42
CA ASN A 123 -13.19 -10.19 5.60
C ASN A 123 -14.50 -10.26 4.79
N PRO A 124 -15.17 -9.13 4.51
CA PRO A 124 -16.36 -9.13 3.65
C PRO A 124 -16.14 -9.77 2.26
N VAL A 125 -14.93 -9.65 1.69
CA VAL A 125 -14.57 -10.28 0.40
C VAL A 125 -14.71 -11.81 0.43
N SER A 126 -14.48 -12.45 1.58
CA SER A 126 -14.55 -13.92 1.72
C SER A 126 -15.96 -14.49 1.55
N ALA A 127 -16.99 -13.66 1.75
CA ALA A 127 -18.39 -14.02 1.55
C ALA A 127 -18.89 -13.81 0.10
N LYS A 128 -18.05 -13.24 -0.80
CA LYS A 128 -18.47 -12.93 -2.16
C LYS A 128 -18.66 -14.21 -3.00
N PRO A 129 -19.62 -14.22 -3.94
CA PRO A 129 -19.76 -15.32 -4.89
C PRO A 129 -18.47 -15.57 -5.67
N GLN A 130 -18.12 -16.84 -5.88
CA GLN A 130 -16.89 -17.26 -6.57
C GLN A 130 -15.58 -16.76 -5.94
N TYR A 131 -15.58 -16.31 -4.67
CA TYR A 131 -14.39 -15.79 -3.99
C TYR A 131 -13.19 -16.75 -4.11
N ARG A 132 -13.36 -18.01 -3.70
CA ARG A 132 -12.27 -18.99 -3.73
C ARG A 132 -11.78 -19.25 -5.16
N GLN A 133 -12.69 -19.45 -6.11
CA GLN A 133 -12.35 -19.71 -7.51
C GLN A 133 -11.61 -18.51 -8.10
N TYR A 134 -12.06 -17.29 -7.81
CA TYR A 134 -11.43 -16.06 -8.27
C TYR A 134 -10.00 -15.95 -7.76
N VAL A 135 -9.79 -16.13 -6.44
CA VAL A 135 -8.45 -16.08 -5.85
C VAL A 135 -7.57 -17.19 -6.43
N VAL A 136 -8.05 -18.43 -6.54
CA VAL A 136 -7.27 -19.52 -7.14
C VAL A 136 -6.87 -19.24 -8.60
N TYR A 137 -7.74 -18.56 -9.36
CA TYR A 137 -7.47 -18.18 -10.75
C TYR A 137 -6.49 -17.01 -10.85
N ARG A 138 -6.65 -15.95 -10.04
CA ARG A 138 -5.79 -14.76 -10.08
C ARG A 138 -4.41 -15.00 -9.48
N PHE A 139 -4.30 -15.94 -8.55
CA PHE A 139 -3.07 -16.26 -7.82
C PHE A 139 -2.58 -17.68 -8.13
N PRO A 140 -1.92 -17.88 -9.29
CA PRO A 140 -1.39 -19.19 -9.67
C PRO A 140 -0.34 -19.73 -8.68
N GLN A 141 0.39 -18.84 -7.99
CA GLN A 141 1.45 -19.17 -7.03
C GLN A 141 0.93 -19.66 -5.67
N LEU A 142 -0.31 -19.32 -5.28
CA LEU A 142 -0.85 -19.67 -3.97
C LEU A 142 -0.98 -21.20 -3.82
N ARG A 143 -0.55 -21.71 -2.66
CA ARG A 143 -0.63 -23.11 -2.26
C ARG A 143 -1.69 -23.33 -1.19
N LEU A 144 -1.85 -22.38 -0.29
CA LEU A 144 -2.80 -22.41 0.82
C LEU A 144 -3.65 -21.13 0.79
N LEU A 145 -4.97 -21.29 0.81
CA LEU A 145 -5.91 -20.20 0.97
C LEU A 145 -6.86 -20.52 2.12
N ASP A 146 -6.93 -19.62 3.10
CA ASP A 146 -7.79 -19.73 4.29
C ASP A 146 -7.57 -21.05 5.04
N PHE A 147 -6.29 -21.39 5.24
CA PHE A 147 -5.82 -22.65 5.83
C PHE A 147 -6.23 -23.92 5.07
N ARG A 148 -6.75 -23.79 3.85
CA ARG A 148 -7.14 -24.92 2.98
C ARG A 148 -6.23 -25.00 1.76
N LYS A 149 -5.56 -26.14 1.60
CA LYS A 149 -4.71 -26.44 0.45
C LYS A 149 -5.48 -26.29 -0.87
N ILE A 150 -4.88 -25.58 -1.81
CA ILE A 150 -5.40 -25.46 -3.18
C ILE A 150 -5.01 -26.72 -3.96
N LYS A 151 -6.01 -27.47 -4.42
CA LYS A 151 -5.82 -28.70 -5.22
C LYS A 151 -5.69 -28.34 -6.72
N MET A 152 -5.02 -29.20 -7.49
CA MET A 152 -4.90 -28.97 -8.94
C MET A 152 -6.26 -29.02 -9.66
N LYS A 153 -7.15 -29.93 -9.26
CA LYS A 153 -8.52 -30.03 -9.82
C LYS A 153 -9.32 -28.72 -9.67
N GLU A 154 -9.25 -28.05 -8.52
CA GLU A 154 -9.95 -26.77 -8.35
C GLU A 154 -9.29 -25.65 -9.17
N ARG A 155 -7.96 -25.70 -9.36
CA ARG A 155 -7.25 -24.74 -10.21
C ARG A 155 -7.64 -24.86 -11.67
N GLU A 156 -7.67 -26.08 -12.20
CA GLU A 156 -8.11 -26.35 -13.57
C GLU A 156 -9.56 -25.92 -13.80
N ALA A 157 -10.45 -26.21 -12.84
CA ALA A 157 -11.84 -25.77 -12.88
C ALA A 157 -11.97 -24.24 -12.87
N ALA A 158 -11.23 -23.55 -12.00
CA ALA A 158 -11.22 -22.09 -11.95
C ALA A 158 -10.71 -21.48 -13.26
N VAL A 159 -9.61 -21.99 -13.81
CA VAL A 159 -9.08 -21.54 -15.12
C VAL A 159 -10.10 -21.75 -16.24
N THR A 160 -10.78 -22.90 -16.26
CA THR A 160 -11.81 -23.21 -17.26
C THR A 160 -13.00 -22.25 -17.15
N TYR A 161 -13.47 -22.01 -15.92
CA TYR A 161 -14.57 -21.08 -15.65
C TYR A 161 -14.21 -19.64 -16.08
N PHE A 162 -13.06 -19.11 -15.66
CA PHE A 162 -12.66 -17.73 -15.97
C PHE A 162 -12.22 -17.50 -17.42
N ARG A 163 -11.93 -18.58 -18.18
CA ARG A 163 -11.76 -18.51 -19.65
C ARG A 163 -13.09 -18.49 -20.42
N SER A 164 -14.18 -18.96 -19.82
CA SER A 164 -15.51 -18.90 -20.43
C SER A 164 -16.01 -17.46 -20.60
N LYS A 165 -17.03 -17.26 -21.45
CA LYS A 165 -17.66 -15.93 -21.66
C LYS A 165 -18.12 -15.30 -20.33
N ARG A 166 -18.82 -16.09 -19.50
CA ARG A 166 -19.34 -15.67 -18.19
C ARG A 166 -18.23 -15.28 -17.23
N GLY A 167 -17.14 -16.05 -17.20
CA GLY A 167 -15.99 -15.76 -16.36
C GLY A 167 -15.28 -14.45 -16.75
N LYS A 168 -15.10 -14.22 -18.05
CA LYS A 168 -14.53 -12.97 -18.58
C LYS A 168 -15.40 -11.75 -18.26
N GLU A 169 -16.72 -11.89 -18.35
CA GLU A 169 -17.67 -10.85 -17.96
C GLU A 169 -17.54 -10.52 -16.47
N MET A 170 -17.49 -11.54 -15.60
CA MET A 170 -17.29 -11.35 -14.16
C MET A 170 -15.98 -10.62 -13.83
N VAL A 171 -14.86 -10.98 -14.46
CA VAL A 171 -13.57 -10.29 -14.26
C VAL A 171 -13.66 -8.82 -14.70
N ARG A 172 -14.35 -8.53 -15.80
CA ARG A 172 -14.57 -7.14 -16.25
C ARG A 172 -15.43 -6.36 -15.27
N GLU A 173 -16.47 -6.96 -14.69
CA GLU A 173 -17.31 -6.32 -13.67
C GLU A 173 -16.51 -6.01 -12.39
N ILE A 174 -15.69 -6.96 -11.94
CA ILE A 174 -14.79 -6.75 -10.80
C ILE A 174 -13.85 -5.58 -11.07
N ALA A 175 -13.21 -5.54 -12.24
CA ALA A 175 -12.33 -4.44 -12.63
C ALA A 175 -13.05 -3.08 -12.74
N LYS A 176 -14.32 -3.06 -13.18
CA LYS A 176 -15.14 -1.84 -13.21
C LYS A 176 -15.44 -1.30 -11.81
N LYS A 177 -15.75 -2.18 -10.85
CA LYS A 177 -16.05 -1.80 -9.46
C LYS A 177 -14.87 -1.15 -8.76
N VAL A 178 -13.65 -1.67 -8.99
CA VAL A 178 -12.42 -1.04 -8.46
C VAL A 178 -12.28 0.39 -8.97
N LYS A 179 -12.47 0.62 -10.28
CA LYS A 179 -12.38 1.97 -10.87
C LYS A 179 -13.40 2.95 -10.31
N THR A 180 -14.61 2.47 -9.98
CA THR A 180 -15.66 3.36 -9.42
C THR A 180 -15.39 3.70 -7.95
N GLN A 181 -14.74 2.81 -7.19
CA GLN A 181 -14.33 3.09 -5.81
C GLN A 181 -13.13 4.02 -5.71
N THR A 182 -12.23 4.04 -6.70
CA THR A 182 -11.08 4.96 -6.73
C THR A 182 -11.47 6.40 -7.10
N SER A 183 -12.61 6.61 -7.77
CA SER A 183 -13.07 7.95 -8.21
C SER A 183 -13.71 8.80 -7.10
N GLY A 184 -13.91 8.26 -5.89
CA GLY A 184 -14.60 8.93 -4.78
C GLY A 184 -13.70 9.42 -3.64
N ILE A 185 -12.37 9.39 -3.82
CA ILE A 185 -11.41 9.97 -2.88
C ILE A 185 -10.56 10.96 -3.69
N PRO A 186 -10.26 12.17 -3.17
CA PRO A 186 -9.21 12.99 -3.76
C PRO A 186 -7.93 12.17 -3.68
N THR A 187 -7.64 11.43 -4.73
CA THR A 187 -6.28 11.07 -5.05
C THR A 187 -5.54 12.40 -5.06
N ASP A 188 -4.50 12.53 -4.24
CA ASP A 188 -3.40 13.40 -4.58
C ASP A 188 -3.13 13.16 -6.05
N LYS A 189 -3.63 14.06 -6.91
CA LYS A 189 -3.20 14.10 -8.29
C LYS A 189 -1.68 14.09 -8.17
N PRO A 190 -0.95 13.28 -8.94
CA PRO A 190 0.46 13.55 -9.10
C PRO A 190 0.52 15.00 -9.55
N LEU A 191 0.91 15.88 -8.63
CA LEU A 191 0.95 17.31 -8.83
C LEU A 191 2.20 17.50 -9.68
N THR A 192 2.03 17.31 -10.99
CA THR A 192 2.90 17.69 -12.11
C THR A 192 2.71 16.71 -13.27
N THR A 193 2.19 17.24 -14.37
CA THR A 193 2.35 16.70 -15.71
C THR A 193 3.84 16.51 -16.04
N PRO A 194 4.21 15.65 -17.01
CA PRO A 194 5.61 15.47 -17.41
C PRO A 194 6.32 16.77 -17.78
N GLU A 195 5.58 17.74 -18.35
CA GLU A 195 6.08 19.07 -18.70
C GLU A 195 6.39 19.92 -17.46
N GLU A 196 5.52 19.90 -16.45
CA GLU A 196 5.75 20.63 -15.19
C GLU A 196 6.94 20.04 -14.40
N ARG A 197 7.19 18.73 -14.49
CA ARG A 197 8.38 18.10 -13.89
C ARG A 197 9.68 18.57 -14.54
N ASN A 198 9.67 18.76 -15.86
CA ASN A 198 10.84 19.26 -16.58
C ASN A 198 11.11 20.73 -16.22
N LYS A 199 10.06 21.57 -16.12
CA LYS A 199 10.19 22.95 -15.66
C LYS A 199 10.75 23.06 -14.23
N ILE A 200 10.30 22.20 -13.32
CA ILE A 200 10.85 22.15 -11.95
C ILE A 200 12.32 21.74 -11.95
N ARG A 201 12.69 20.74 -12.77
CA ARG A 201 14.10 20.32 -12.89
C ARG A 201 14.98 21.43 -13.44
N GLU A 202 14.54 22.12 -14.49
CA GLU A 202 15.26 23.25 -15.09
C GLU A 202 15.40 24.42 -14.12
N ALA A 203 14.35 24.74 -13.36
CA ALA A 203 14.40 25.77 -12.32
C ALA A 203 15.41 25.43 -11.21
N ILE A 204 15.47 24.16 -10.78
CA ILE A 204 16.46 23.71 -9.78
C ILE A 204 17.88 23.77 -10.35
N THR A 205 18.10 23.40 -11.62
CA THR A 205 19.44 23.43 -12.22
C THR A 205 19.96 24.84 -12.50
N ASN A 206 19.07 25.79 -12.78
CA ASN A 206 19.43 27.18 -13.07
C ASN A 206 19.62 28.03 -11.80
N THR A 207 19.28 27.49 -10.63
CA THR A 207 19.39 28.23 -9.37
C THR A 207 20.81 28.19 -8.81
N SER A 208 21.43 29.35 -8.63
CA SER A 208 22.81 29.51 -8.13
C SER A 208 22.91 30.12 -6.73
N SER A 209 21.80 30.54 -6.11
CA SER A 209 21.77 31.13 -4.76
C SER A 209 20.90 30.33 -3.78
N LEU A 210 21.31 30.32 -2.50
CA LEU A 210 20.63 29.58 -1.44
C LEU A 210 19.22 30.12 -1.15
N GLU A 211 19.01 31.43 -1.30
CA GLU A 211 17.73 32.11 -1.08
C GLU A 211 16.69 31.69 -2.13
N GLU A 212 17.12 31.53 -3.38
CA GLU A 212 16.25 31.13 -4.50
C GLU A 212 15.83 29.65 -4.36
N VAL A 213 16.72 28.79 -3.85
CA VAL A 213 16.39 27.38 -3.50
C VAL A 213 15.33 27.33 -2.40
N GLN A 214 15.45 28.16 -1.36
CA GLN A 214 14.46 28.22 -0.27
C GLN A 214 13.10 28.72 -0.77
N ARG A 215 13.10 29.73 -1.65
CA ARG A 215 11.88 30.26 -2.29
C ARG A 215 11.19 29.20 -3.15
N LEU A 216 11.95 28.47 -3.98
CA LEU A 216 11.46 27.36 -4.80
C LEU A 216 10.87 26.24 -3.94
N SER A 217 11.56 25.86 -2.86
CA SER A 217 11.07 24.84 -1.91
C SER A 217 9.73 25.24 -1.29
N LYS A 218 9.58 26.50 -0.89
CA LYS A 218 8.33 27.03 -0.31
C LYS A 218 7.19 27.08 -1.32
N LEU A 219 7.48 27.44 -2.58
CA LEU A 219 6.50 27.43 -3.68
C LEU A 219 6.02 26.02 -4.03
N LEU A 220 6.94 25.04 -4.03
CA LEU A 220 6.61 23.63 -4.27
C LEU A 220 5.80 23.04 -3.10
N GLN A 221 6.12 23.40 -1.86
CA GLN A 221 5.30 23.05 -0.70
C GLN A 221 3.89 23.66 -0.77
N ALA A 222 3.75 24.85 -1.36
CA ALA A 222 2.46 25.51 -1.62
C ALA A 222 1.77 25.02 -2.91
N GLY A 223 2.30 24.00 -3.58
CA GLY A 223 1.68 23.37 -4.75
C GLY A 223 1.71 24.19 -6.05
N HIS A 224 2.56 25.21 -6.15
CA HIS A 224 2.66 26.07 -7.33
C HIS A 224 3.87 25.68 -8.21
N VAL A 225 3.65 25.52 -9.51
CA VAL A 225 4.72 25.27 -10.49
C VAL A 225 5.38 26.59 -10.90
N PRO A 226 6.72 26.71 -10.83
CA PRO A 226 7.43 27.88 -11.30
C PRO A 226 7.17 28.12 -12.80
N SER A 227 6.70 29.31 -13.15
CA SER A 227 6.45 29.75 -14.53
C SER A 227 7.40 30.92 -14.86
N GLU A 228 7.98 30.94 -16.06
CA GLU A 228 9.01 31.93 -16.47
C GLU A 228 8.57 33.39 -16.32
N GLU A 229 7.27 33.69 -16.38
CA GLU A 229 6.75 35.06 -16.28
C GLU A 229 6.93 35.73 -14.90
N ARG A 230 7.17 34.96 -13.83
CA ARG A 230 7.33 35.53 -12.47
C ARG A 230 8.78 35.81 -12.07
N LEU A 231 9.74 35.54 -12.96
CA LEU A 231 11.16 35.79 -12.70
C LEU A 231 11.60 37.21 -13.08
N GLN A 232 10.73 38.03 -13.68
CA GLN A 232 11.06 39.39 -14.13
C GLN A 232 10.44 40.53 -13.31
N THR A 233 9.48 40.27 -12.42
CA THR A 233 8.90 41.31 -11.58
C THR A 233 9.51 41.30 -10.18
N GLY A 234 10.54 42.13 -10.00
CA GLY A 234 10.88 42.64 -8.68
C GLY A 234 9.69 43.39 -8.08
N ASN A 235 9.47 43.20 -6.78
CA ASN A 235 8.44 43.84 -5.95
C ASN A 235 6.98 43.60 -6.35
N THR A 236 6.31 42.70 -5.63
CA THR A 236 5.17 43.03 -4.72
C THR A 236 4.60 41.74 -4.13
N ILE A 237 4.49 41.72 -2.80
CA ILE A 237 3.72 40.71 -2.06
C ILE A 237 2.26 41.17 -2.15
N PRO A 238 1.28 40.34 -2.55
CA PRO A 238 -0.11 40.62 -2.26
C PRO A 238 -0.36 40.26 -0.79
N GLU A 239 -0.65 41.27 0.03
CA GLU A 239 -1.19 41.10 1.38
C GLU A 239 -2.45 40.22 1.30
N ALA A 240 -2.46 39.15 2.10
CA ALA A 240 -3.68 38.39 2.35
C ALA A 240 -4.58 39.26 3.24
N MET A 241 -5.76 39.60 2.73
CA MET A 241 -6.83 40.23 3.50
C MET A 241 -7.21 39.31 4.66
N GLU A 242 -7.09 39.84 5.87
CA GLU A 242 -7.75 39.33 7.07
C GLU A 242 -9.26 39.51 6.89
N GLU A 243 -10.01 38.41 6.88
CA GLU A 243 -11.45 38.45 7.16
C GLU A 243 -11.61 38.51 8.68
N GLU A 244 -11.99 39.68 9.20
CA GLU A 244 -12.54 39.83 10.54
C GLU A 244 -13.99 39.35 10.55
N ASP A 245 -14.29 38.47 11.50
CA ASP A 245 -15.63 38.06 11.91
C ASP A 245 -16.40 39.27 12.49
N ASP A 246 -17.62 39.49 11.99
CA ASP A 246 -18.74 40.11 12.72
C ASP A 246 -20.09 39.57 12.20
#